data_AF-A0AAV2B208-F1
#
_entry.id   AF-A0AAV2B208-F1
#
_cell.length_a   1.000
_cell.length_b   1.000
_cell.length_c   1.000
_cell.angle_alpha   90.00
_cell.angle_beta   90.00
_cell.angle_gamma   90.00
#
_symmetry.space_group_name_H-M   'P 1'
#
loop_
_entity.id
_entity.type
_entity.pdbx_description
1 polymer ?
#
loop_
_entity_poly.entity_id
_entity_poly.type
_entity_poly.pdbx_seq_one_letter_code
_entity_poly.pdbx_strand_id
1 'polypeptide(L)'
;MYIVRFYSIFCNRVGIYSAYTRAGTTWGLGGTCVNVGCIPKKLYHQAASLGKAMEHAKRYGWNVNENITHDWDILRSAVIDYIKSLNWGHRVQLKQKDVDYYNVKGSFINPHEIKITHKSGKTECLSAENFVIAVGGRPKYPEIPGAIEYCISSDDIFSFEKPPGKTLVIGGSCILQWMFILFVK
;
A
#
# COMPACT_ATOMS: atom_id res chain seq x y z
N MET A 1 8.50 -27.48 -1.50
CA MET A 1 8.49 -26.71 -2.75
C MET A 1 8.04 -25.29 -2.45
N TYR A 2 8.98 -24.40 -2.11
CA TYR A 2 8.66 -23.02 -1.75
C TYR A 2 8.36 -22.22 -3.03
N ILE A 3 7.08 -22.05 -3.36
CA ILE A 3 6.66 -21.09 -4.38
C ILE A 3 6.89 -19.69 -3.80
N VAL A 4 8.09 -19.16 -4.00
CA VAL A 4 8.37 -17.75 -3.72
C VAL A 4 7.70 -16.95 -4.85
N ARG A 5 6.58 -16.29 -4.54
CA ARG A 5 5.94 -15.36 -5.47
C ARG A 5 6.78 -14.07 -5.45
N PHE A 6 7.51 -13.79 -6.52
CA PHE A 6 8.33 -12.57 -6.60
C PHE A 6 7.49 -11.41 -7.15
N TYR A 7 7.63 -10.24 -6.53
CA TYR A 7 6.82 -9.05 -6.81
C TYR A 7 7.64 -7.85 -7.29
N SER A 8 8.95 -7.80 -7.03
CA SER A 8 9.91 -6.97 -7.77
C SER A 8 11.30 -7.60 -7.89
N ILE A 9 11.78 -7.69 -9.14
CA ILE A 9 13.12 -8.12 -9.51
C ILE A 9 13.69 -7.01 -10.39
N PHE A 10 14.90 -6.55 -10.07
CA PHE A 10 15.64 -5.62 -10.91
C PHE A 10 16.80 -6.35 -11.60
N CYS A 11 16.90 -6.22 -12.92
CA CYS A 11 18.06 -6.63 -13.71
C CYS A 11 18.34 -5.52 -14.72
N ASN A 12 19.56 -4.98 -14.80
CA ASN A 12 20.03 -4.06 -15.86
C ASN A 12 18.91 -3.25 -16.55
N ARG A 13 18.29 -2.35 -15.77
CA ARG A 13 17.22 -1.44 -16.22
C ARG A 13 15.82 -2.04 -16.40
N VAL A 14 15.55 -3.25 -15.92
CA VAL A 14 14.22 -3.89 -15.93
C VAL A 14 13.64 -3.90 -14.52
N GLY A 15 12.49 -3.25 -14.30
CA GLY A 15 11.75 -3.30 -13.04
C GLY A 15 10.46 -4.10 -13.18
N ILE A 16 10.38 -5.25 -12.51
CA ILE A 16 9.15 -6.06 -12.47
C ILE A 16 8.28 -5.63 -11.28
N TYR A 17 6.97 -5.50 -11.48
CA TYR A 17 6.05 -5.12 -10.41
C TYR A 17 4.70 -5.83 -10.49
N SER A 18 4.23 -6.35 -9.36
CA SER A 18 2.86 -6.81 -9.19
C SER A 18 2.40 -6.64 -7.74
N ALA A 19 1.18 -6.17 -7.52
CA ALA A 19 0.59 -6.03 -6.18
C ALA A 19 -0.85 -6.52 -6.19
N TYR A 20 -1.15 -7.55 -5.39
CA TYR A 20 -2.49 -8.12 -5.21
C TYR A 20 -2.66 -8.66 -3.78
N THR A 21 -3.69 -8.24 -3.03
CA THR A 21 -4.05 -8.79 -1.71
C THR A 21 -4.88 -10.04 -1.81
N ARG A 22 -4.87 -10.86 -0.74
CA ARG A 22 -5.80 -12.00 -0.62
C ARG A 22 -7.27 -11.56 -0.69
N ALA A 23 -7.56 -10.32 -0.29
CA ALA A 23 -8.86 -9.68 -0.38
C ALA A 23 -9.13 -8.98 -1.73
N GLY A 24 -8.22 -9.04 -2.70
CA GLY A 24 -8.42 -8.50 -4.04
C GLY A 24 -7.91 -7.08 -4.30
N THR A 25 -7.47 -6.36 -3.26
CA THR A 25 -6.98 -4.98 -3.37
C THR A 25 -5.69 -4.93 -4.20
N THR A 26 -5.56 -3.96 -5.09
CA THR A 26 -4.37 -3.76 -5.93
C THR A 26 -3.99 -2.29 -5.95
N TRP A 27 -2.71 -2.00 -6.22
CA TRP A 27 -2.20 -0.63 -6.26
C TRP A 27 -1.06 -0.46 -7.27
N GLY A 28 -0.67 0.78 -7.52
CA GLY A 28 0.31 1.18 -8.52
C GLY A 28 1.77 1.03 -8.08
N LEU A 29 2.69 1.52 -8.91
CA LEU A 29 4.14 1.47 -8.70
C LEU A 29 4.56 2.26 -7.44
N GLY A 30 5.56 1.76 -6.71
CA GLY A 30 6.11 2.43 -5.52
C GLY A 30 6.18 1.54 -4.28
N GLY A 31 5.67 0.31 -4.38
CA GLY A 31 5.72 -0.69 -3.31
C GLY A 31 4.83 -0.34 -2.12
N THR A 32 5.05 -1.05 -1.01
CA THR A 32 4.21 -0.95 0.20
C THR A 32 4.22 0.46 0.81
N CYS A 33 5.39 1.09 0.93
CA CYS A 33 5.54 2.38 1.60
C CYS A 33 4.65 3.49 0.98
N VAL A 34 4.64 3.56 -0.35
CA VAL A 34 3.87 4.56 -1.11
C VAL A 34 2.39 4.28 -1.06
N ASN A 35 1.97 3.02 -1.22
CA ASN A 35 0.58 2.71 -1.54
C ASN A 35 -0.25 2.29 -0.33
N VAL A 36 0.33 1.52 0.59
CA VAL A 36 -0.40 0.86 1.69
C VAL A 36 0.40 0.85 3.00
N GLY A 37 1.28 1.83 3.15
CA GLY A 37 2.27 1.89 4.22
C GLY A 37 2.45 3.29 4.74
N CYS A 38 3.70 3.76 4.81
CA CYS A 38 4.08 4.99 5.49
C CYS A 38 3.33 6.23 4.99
N ILE A 39 3.14 6.36 3.67
CA ILE A 39 2.50 7.55 3.08
C ILE A 39 1.03 7.67 3.50
N PRO A 40 0.13 6.73 3.16
CA PRO A 40 -1.26 6.82 3.61
C PRO A 40 -1.34 6.86 5.13
N LYS A 41 -0.56 6.02 5.84
CA LYS A 41 -0.52 6.02 7.31
C LYS A 41 -0.25 7.41 7.89
N LYS A 42 0.72 8.15 7.34
CA LYS A 42 1.05 9.50 7.84
C LYS A 42 -0.04 10.52 7.51
N LEU A 43 -0.65 10.44 6.33
CA LEU A 43 -1.73 11.35 5.93
C LEU A 43 -2.98 11.17 6.78
N TYR A 44 -3.39 9.92 7.00
CA TYR A 44 -4.49 9.61 7.91
C TYR A 44 -4.15 10.05 9.35
N HIS A 45 -2.95 9.77 9.84
CA HIS A 45 -2.52 10.26 11.16
C HIS A 45 -2.56 11.79 11.27
N GLN A 46 -2.20 12.51 10.20
CA GLN A 46 -2.28 13.97 10.15
C GLN A 46 -3.74 14.44 10.22
N ALA A 47 -4.66 13.80 9.49
CA ALA A 47 -6.09 14.13 9.56
C ALA A 47 -6.64 13.98 11.00
N ALA A 48 -6.28 12.89 11.69
CA ALA A 48 -6.65 12.70 13.10
C ALA A 48 -6.04 13.78 14.02
N SER A 49 -4.76 14.14 13.79
CA SER A 49 -4.06 15.17 14.57
C SER A 49 -4.68 16.56 14.37
N LEU A 50 -5.13 16.88 13.15
CA LEU A 50 -5.85 18.12 12.86
C LEU A 50 -7.19 18.18 13.60
N GLY A 51 -7.91 17.07 13.67
CA GLY A 51 -9.11 16.94 14.51
C GLY A 51 -8.85 17.38 15.95
N LYS A 52 -7.78 16.86 16.56
CA LYS A 52 -7.41 17.22 17.94
C LYS A 52 -6.92 18.66 18.08
N ALA A 53 -6.17 19.15 17.10
CA ALA A 53 -5.68 20.52 17.08
C ALA A 53 -6.84 21.54 17.05
N MET A 54 -7.91 21.27 16.30
CA MET A 54 -9.10 22.12 16.27
C MET A 54 -9.80 22.20 17.64
N GLU A 55 -9.87 21.10 18.39
CA GLU A 55 -10.40 21.11 19.76
C GLU A 55 -9.52 21.95 20.69
N HIS A 56 -8.20 21.86 20.55
CA HIS A 56 -7.24 22.59 21.37
C HIS A 56 -7.14 24.07 21.01
N ALA A 57 -7.40 24.43 19.75
CA ALA A 57 -7.28 25.80 19.24
C ALA A 57 -8.11 26.80 20.08
N LYS A 58 -9.28 26.38 20.59
CA LYS A 58 -10.11 27.19 21.51
C LYS A 58 -9.34 27.66 22.74
N ARG A 59 -8.44 26.83 23.29
CA ARG A 59 -7.61 27.18 24.46
C ARG A 59 -6.55 28.22 24.16
N TYR A 60 -6.21 28.40 22.89
CA TYR A 60 -5.25 29.40 22.42
C TYR A 60 -5.95 30.65 21.83
N GLY A 61 -7.25 30.83 22.11
CA GLY A 61 -8.00 32.02 21.71
C GLY A 61 -8.60 31.98 20.30
N TRP A 62 -8.50 30.85 19.58
CA TRP A 62 -9.14 30.70 18.28
C TRP A 62 -10.64 30.47 18.42
N ASN A 63 -11.43 31.29 17.74
CA ASN A 63 -12.88 31.09 17.66
C ASN A 63 -13.20 30.02 16.60
N VAL A 64 -13.37 28.77 17.06
CA VAL A 64 -13.68 27.62 16.21
C VAL A 64 -15.11 27.15 16.51
N ASN A 65 -15.95 27.07 15.47
CA ASN A 65 -17.33 26.58 15.57
C ASN A 65 -17.39 25.15 16.15
N GLU A 66 -18.45 24.82 16.87
CA GLU A 66 -18.53 23.57 17.63
C GLU A 66 -18.86 22.33 16.78
N ASN A 67 -19.50 22.52 15.63
CA ASN A 67 -19.92 21.42 14.75
C ASN A 67 -18.87 21.11 13.66
N ILE A 68 -17.71 20.62 14.07
CA ILE A 68 -16.70 20.11 13.14
C ILE A 68 -16.99 18.64 12.86
N THR A 69 -17.33 18.33 11.62
CA THR A 69 -17.52 16.96 11.13
C THR A 69 -16.33 16.51 10.30
N HIS A 70 -16.10 15.19 10.26
CA HIS A 70 -15.07 14.58 9.43
C HIS A 70 -15.72 13.74 8.34
N ASP A 71 -15.36 14.00 7.10
CA ASP A 71 -15.84 13.25 5.93
C ASP A 71 -14.79 12.21 5.51
N TRP A 72 -15.17 10.93 5.64
CA TRP A 72 -14.30 9.81 5.26
C TRP A 72 -13.99 9.78 3.77
N ASP A 73 -14.97 10.07 2.92
CA ASP A 73 -14.85 9.96 1.47
C ASP A 73 -13.95 11.07 0.92
N ILE A 74 -14.03 12.27 1.48
CA ILE A 74 -13.12 13.38 1.15
C ILE A 74 -11.68 13.01 1.55
N LEU A 75 -11.45 12.56 2.79
CA LEU A 75 -10.10 12.17 3.23
C LEU A 75 -9.53 11.04 2.37
N ARG A 76 -10.32 9.97 2.19
CA ARG A 76 -9.95 8.80 1.40
C ARG A 76 -9.60 9.20 -0.04
N SER A 77 -10.44 10.01 -0.69
CA SER A 77 -10.22 10.43 -2.08
C SER A 77 -8.95 11.26 -2.21
N ALA A 78 -8.72 12.22 -1.30
CA ALA A 78 -7.51 13.03 -1.28
C ALA A 78 -6.23 12.16 -1.10
N VAL A 79 -6.26 11.17 -0.21
CA VAL A 79 -5.14 10.24 -0.01
C VAL A 79 -4.90 9.39 -1.25
N ILE A 80 -5.96 8.81 -1.84
CA ILE A 80 -5.85 7.99 -3.05
C ILE A 80 -5.27 8.79 -4.22
N ASP A 81 -5.73 10.04 -4.42
CA ASP A 81 -5.25 10.86 -5.52
C ASP A 81 -3.80 11.30 -5.32
N TYR A 82 -3.39 11.57 -4.08
CA TYR A 82 -1.98 11.79 -3.76
C TYR A 82 -1.12 10.57 -4.10
N ILE A 83 -1.57 9.36 -3.72
CA ILE A 83 -0.86 8.11 -4.04
C ILE A 83 -0.75 7.91 -5.56
N LYS A 84 -1.83 8.16 -6.32
CA LYS A 84 -1.80 8.08 -7.79
C LYS A 84 -0.77 9.05 -8.38
N SER A 85 -0.65 10.26 -7.83
CA SER A 85 0.35 11.24 -8.27
C SER A 85 1.78 10.72 -8.06
N LEU A 86 2.05 10.06 -6.93
CA LEU A 86 3.33 9.42 -6.65
C LEU A 86 3.59 8.24 -7.58
N ASN A 87 2.58 7.39 -7.83
CA ASN A 87 2.71 6.28 -8.77
C ASN A 87 3.09 6.79 -10.17
N TRP A 88 2.47 7.87 -10.62
CA TRP A 88 2.79 8.50 -11.90
C TRP A 88 4.20 9.09 -11.90
N GLY A 89 4.58 9.83 -10.85
CA GLY A 89 5.92 10.39 -10.70
C GLY A 89 7.01 9.32 -10.77
N HIS A 90 6.81 8.16 -10.12
CA HIS A 90 7.75 7.05 -10.22
C HIS A 90 7.85 6.48 -11.65
N ARG A 91 6.73 6.34 -12.37
CA ARG A 91 6.77 5.89 -13.77
C ARG A 91 7.55 6.86 -14.66
N VAL A 92 7.36 8.16 -14.47
CA VAL A 92 8.10 9.20 -15.19
C VAL A 92 9.60 9.12 -14.88
N GLN A 93 9.98 8.98 -13.61
CA GLN A 93 11.38 8.87 -13.20
C GLN A 93 12.07 7.62 -13.76
N LEU A 94 11.37 6.47 -13.80
CA LEU A 94 11.90 5.27 -14.43
C LEU A 94 12.16 5.51 -15.92
N LYS A 95 11.19 6.10 -16.63
CA LYS A 95 11.33 6.43 -18.06
C LYS A 95 12.48 7.41 -18.31
N GLN A 96 12.64 8.44 -17.48
CA GLN A 96 13.73 9.43 -17.60
C GLN A 96 15.12 8.83 -17.36
N LYS A 97 15.20 7.70 -16.66
CA LYS A 97 16.44 6.96 -16.39
C LYS A 97 16.64 5.78 -17.35
N ASP A 98 15.86 5.71 -18.42
CA ASP A 98 15.85 4.60 -19.38
C ASP A 98 15.70 3.23 -18.71
N VAL A 99 14.85 3.16 -17.67
CA VAL A 99 14.50 1.91 -16.99
C VAL A 99 13.22 1.36 -17.59
N ASP A 100 13.34 0.23 -18.28
CA ASP A 100 12.24 -0.60 -18.74
C ASP A 100 11.41 -1.10 -17.55
N TYR A 101 10.10 -0.86 -17.62
CA TYR A 101 9.17 -1.20 -16.55
C TYR A 101 8.16 -2.23 -17.02
N TYR A 102 8.13 -3.38 -16.36
CA TYR A 102 7.22 -4.49 -16.64
C TYR A 102 6.27 -4.69 -15.47
N ASN A 103 4.98 -4.40 -15.68
CA ASN A 103 3.93 -4.66 -14.68
C ASN A 103 3.45 -6.11 -14.73
N VAL A 104 4.35 -7.03 -14.40
CA VAL A 104 4.18 -8.49 -14.55
C VAL A 104 4.59 -9.22 -13.27
N LYS A 105 4.28 -10.51 -13.17
CA LYS A 105 4.78 -11.36 -12.08
C LYS A 105 5.98 -12.15 -12.57
N GLY A 106 7.10 -12.10 -11.82
CA GLY A 106 8.32 -12.84 -12.12
C GLY A 106 8.50 -14.09 -11.26
N SER A 107 9.19 -15.09 -11.79
CA SER A 107 9.69 -16.25 -11.05
C SER A 107 10.99 -16.74 -11.67
N PHE A 108 12.00 -16.99 -10.84
CA PHE A 108 13.24 -17.64 -11.31
C PHE A 108 12.95 -19.02 -11.87
N ILE A 109 13.52 -19.30 -13.03
CA ILE A 109 13.57 -20.64 -13.60
C ILE A 109 14.98 -21.24 -13.49
N ASN A 110 16.01 -20.40 -13.48
CA ASN A 110 17.39 -20.74 -13.18
C ASN A 110 18.13 -19.46 -12.67
N PRO A 111 19.43 -19.53 -12.30
CA PRO A 111 20.15 -18.36 -11.74
C PRO A 111 20.23 -17.12 -12.64
N HIS A 112 20.13 -17.28 -13.96
CA HIS A 112 20.32 -16.19 -14.95
C HIS A 112 19.06 -15.94 -15.80
N GLU A 113 17.93 -16.52 -15.44
CA GLU A 113 16.71 -16.42 -16.23
C GLU A 113 15.46 -16.43 -15.34
N ILE A 114 14.55 -15.52 -15.66
CA ILE A 114 13.25 -15.39 -15.01
C ILE A 114 12.13 -15.57 -16.02
N LYS A 115 11.09 -16.30 -15.62
CA LYS A 115 9.81 -16.32 -16.33
C LYS A 115 8.96 -15.17 -15.81
N ILE A 116 8.46 -14.35 -16.72
CA ILE A 116 7.49 -13.31 -16.41
C ILE A 116 6.12 -13.67 -16.99
N THR A 117 5.08 -13.34 -16.23
CA THR A 117 3.68 -13.62 -16.57
C THR A 117 2.89 -12.32 -16.61
N HIS A 118 2.38 -11.98 -17.79
CA HIS A 118 1.52 -10.83 -18.03
C HIS A 118 0.13 -11.06 -17.45
N LYS A 119 -0.62 -9.96 -17.24
CA LYS A 119 -2.04 -10.04 -16.81
C LYS A 119 -2.92 -10.82 -17.79
N SER A 120 -2.56 -10.86 -19.07
CA SER A 120 -3.26 -11.64 -20.11
C SER A 120 -2.99 -13.16 -20.02
N GLY A 121 -2.11 -13.60 -19.13
CA GLY A 121 -1.67 -15.00 -19.05
C GLY A 121 -0.51 -15.34 -20.00
N LYS A 122 -0.13 -14.43 -20.91
CA LYS A 122 1.07 -14.60 -21.75
C LYS A 122 2.31 -14.67 -20.86
N THR A 123 3.20 -15.61 -21.16
CA THR A 123 4.47 -15.75 -20.46
C THR A 123 5.64 -15.57 -21.41
N GLU A 124 6.72 -14.96 -20.92
CA GLU A 124 7.99 -14.80 -21.64
C GLU A 124 9.14 -14.97 -20.65
N CYS A 125 10.33 -15.26 -21.17
CA CYS A 125 11.54 -15.40 -20.36
C CYS A 125 12.46 -14.20 -20.58
N LEU A 126 13.09 -13.73 -19.51
CA LEU A 126 14.10 -12.69 -19.55
C LEU A 126 15.38 -13.23 -18.91
N SER A 127 16.51 -13.04 -19.60
CA SER A 127 17.82 -13.39 -19.08
C SER A 127 18.57 -12.15 -18.56
N ALA A 128 19.45 -12.40 -17.60
CA ALA A 128 20.18 -11.36 -16.88
C ALA A 128 21.52 -11.90 -16.39
N GLU A 129 22.55 -11.06 -16.40
CA GLU A 129 23.79 -11.37 -15.69
C GLU A 129 23.58 -11.33 -14.18
N ASN A 130 22.88 -10.29 -13.69
CA ASN A 130 22.68 -10.02 -12.28
C ASN A 130 21.22 -9.73 -11.95
N PHE A 131 20.77 -10.19 -10.78
CA PHE A 131 19.43 -9.94 -10.26
C PHE A 131 19.48 -9.34 -8.86
N VAL A 132 18.64 -8.33 -8.63
CA VAL A 132 18.34 -7.79 -7.30
C VAL A 132 16.92 -8.17 -6.91
N ILE A 133 16.78 -8.87 -5.78
CA ILE A 133 15.50 -9.31 -5.24
C ILE A 133 14.98 -8.25 -4.27
N ALA A 134 13.87 -7.59 -4.63
CA ALA A 134 13.29 -6.48 -3.88
C ALA A 134 11.77 -6.64 -3.68
N VAL A 135 11.32 -7.87 -3.40
CA VAL A 135 9.90 -8.26 -3.45
C VAL A 135 9.06 -7.80 -2.25
N GLY A 136 9.69 -7.33 -1.18
CA GLY A 136 9.02 -6.93 0.06
C GLY A 136 8.33 -8.08 0.80
N GLY A 137 7.42 -7.72 1.70
CA GLY A 137 6.60 -8.66 2.49
C GLY A 137 5.12 -8.30 2.39
N ARG A 138 4.26 -9.16 2.95
CA ARG A 138 2.79 -8.99 2.94
C ARG A 138 2.17 -9.27 4.30
N PRO A 139 0.99 -8.70 4.60
CA PRO A 139 0.27 -8.98 5.84
C PRO A 139 0.04 -10.48 6.02
N LYS A 140 0.26 -10.96 7.25
CA LYS A 140 -0.05 -12.34 7.66
C LYS A 140 -1.42 -12.36 8.30
N TYR A 141 -2.18 -13.40 7.98
CA TYR A 141 -3.47 -13.67 8.62
C TYR A 141 -3.30 -14.80 9.63
N PRO A 142 -3.97 -14.74 10.79
CA PRO A 142 -4.00 -15.87 11.72
C PRO A 142 -4.72 -17.07 11.08
N GLU A 143 -4.28 -18.28 11.44
CA GLU A 143 -4.85 -19.54 10.95
C GLU A 143 -6.12 -19.91 11.75
N ILE A 144 -7.12 -19.04 11.73
CA ILE A 144 -8.41 -19.25 12.39
C ILE A 144 -9.56 -19.12 11.38
N PRO A 145 -10.68 -19.84 11.57
CA PRO A 145 -11.85 -19.72 10.72
C PRO A 145 -12.34 -18.26 10.62
N GLY A 146 -12.67 -17.83 9.41
CA GLY A 146 -13.17 -16.47 9.13
C GLY A 146 -12.12 -15.36 9.06
N ALA A 147 -10.84 -15.62 9.39
CA ALA A 147 -9.81 -14.58 9.37
C ALA A 147 -9.62 -13.94 7.99
N ILE A 148 -9.65 -14.72 6.91
CA ILE A 148 -9.47 -14.21 5.55
C ILE A 148 -10.76 -13.57 5.01
N GLU A 149 -11.92 -14.07 5.44
CA GLU A 149 -13.23 -13.65 4.93
C GLU A 149 -13.72 -12.37 5.58
N TYR A 150 -13.49 -12.20 6.89
CA TYR A 150 -14.06 -11.11 7.68
C TYR A 150 -13.05 -10.08 8.14
N CYS A 151 -11.73 -10.36 8.08
CA CYS A 151 -10.72 -9.38 8.47
C CYS A 151 -10.09 -8.69 7.26
N ILE A 152 -9.85 -7.41 7.43
CA ILE A 152 -9.08 -6.58 6.50
C ILE A 152 -7.68 -6.35 7.05
N SER A 153 -6.72 -6.10 6.16
CA SER A 153 -5.34 -5.79 6.53
C SER A 153 -5.00 -4.31 6.29
N SER A 154 -3.76 -3.92 6.61
CA SER A 154 -3.23 -2.60 6.23
C SER A 154 -3.25 -2.38 4.71
N ASP A 155 -3.21 -3.46 3.92
CA ASP A 155 -3.27 -3.35 2.47
C ASP A 155 -4.65 -2.87 1.98
N ASP A 156 -5.69 -3.01 2.79
CA ASP A 156 -7.09 -2.79 2.38
C ASP A 156 -7.68 -1.52 3.01
N ILE A 157 -7.30 -1.21 4.26
CA ILE A 157 -7.91 -0.14 5.06
C ILE A 157 -7.80 1.27 4.42
N PHE A 158 -6.67 1.56 3.77
CA PHE A 158 -6.41 2.90 3.21
C PHE A 158 -7.23 3.20 1.94
N SER A 159 -7.82 2.18 1.33
CA SER A 159 -8.70 2.30 0.17
C SER A 159 -10.14 1.89 0.49
N PHE A 160 -10.44 1.57 1.75
CA PHE A 160 -11.72 1.00 2.16
C PHE A 160 -12.88 1.97 1.89
N GLU A 161 -13.90 1.51 1.16
CA GLU A 161 -14.94 2.38 0.62
C GLU A 161 -15.81 3.04 1.68
N LYS A 162 -16.02 2.37 2.80
CA LYS A 162 -16.87 2.87 3.89
C LYS A 162 -16.00 3.23 5.09
N PRO A 163 -16.43 4.17 5.95
CA PRO A 163 -15.77 4.34 7.23
C PRO A 163 -15.82 3.02 8.00
N PRO A 164 -14.71 2.59 8.63
CA PRO A 164 -14.63 1.26 9.24
C PRO A 164 -15.44 1.12 10.53
N GLY A 165 -15.94 2.23 11.09
CA GLY A 165 -16.78 2.21 12.28
C GLY A 165 -16.08 1.59 13.49
N LYS A 166 -16.84 0.89 14.34
CA LYS A 166 -16.30 0.18 15.50
C LYS A 166 -15.34 -0.92 15.04
N THR A 167 -14.05 -0.70 15.27
CA THR A 167 -12.97 -1.52 14.70
C THR A 167 -12.18 -2.21 15.80
N LEU A 168 -11.99 -3.53 15.68
CA LEU A 168 -11.04 -4.31 16.49
C LEU A 168 -9.70 -4.42 15.76
N VAL A 169 -8.62 -4.02 16.40
CA VAL A 169 -7.26 -4.13 15.87
C VAL A 169 -6.54 -5.29 16.56
N ILE A 170 -6.09 -6.29 15.80
CA ILE A 170 -5.42 -7.48 16.33
C ILE A 170 -3.91 -7.37 16.06
N GLY A 171 -3.13 -7.27 17.15
CA GLY A 171 -1.65 -7.23 17.15
C GLY A 171 -1.08 -5.91 17.72
N GLY A 172 0.23 -5.90 17.99
CA GLY A 172 0.91 -4.79 18.69
C GLY A 172 2.17 -4.24 18.01
N SER A 173 2.32 -4.45 16.69
CA SER A 173 3.47 -3.93 15.95
C SER A 173 3.36 -2.41 15.74
N CYS A 174 4.47 -1.76 15.37
CA CYS A 174 4.51 -0.32 15.06
C CYS A 174 3.56 0.09 13.92
N ILE A 175 3.07 -0.84 13.12
CA ILE A 175 2.05 -0.58 12.09
C ILE A 175 0.67 -0.36 12.75
N LEU A 176 0.36 -1.12 13.80
CA LEU A 176 -0.95 -1.17 14.45
C LEU A 176 -1.12 -0.05 15.48
N GLN A 177 -0.06 0.30 16.22
CA GLN A 177 -0.13 1.34 17.26
C GLN A 177 -0.60 2.71 16.73
N TRP A 178 -0.42 2.96 15.44
CA TRP A 178 -0.87 4.20 14.80
C TRP A 178 -2.26 4.09 14.15
N MET A 179 -2.71 2.88 13.79
CA MET A 179 -4.10 2.66 13.37
C MET A 179 -5.08 2.92 14.52
N PHE A 180 -4.67 2.72 15.78
CA PHE A 180 -5.46 3.08 16.96
C PHE A 180 -5.88 4.55 16.95
N ILE A 181 -5.03 5.48 16.51
CA ILE A 181 -5.29 6.94 16.62
C ILE A 181 -6.42 7.41 15.67
N LEU A 182 -6.71 6.67 14.61
CA LEU A 182 -7.68 7.06 13.58
C LEU A 182 -9.13 6.68 13.87
N PHE A 183 -9.35 5.64 14.67
CA PHE A 183 -10.66 5.00 14.80
C PHE A 183 -11.27 5.10 16.20
N VAL A 184 -10.69 5.91 17.09
CA VAL A 184 -11.30 6.19 18.40
C VAL A 184 -12.41 7.23 18.24
N LYS A 185 -13.59 6.78 17.79
CA LYS A 185 -14.90 7.33 18.19
C LYS A 185 -15.91 6.19 18.28
#